data_AF-A2FRF5-F1
#
_entry.id   AF-A2FRF5-F1
#
_cell.length_a   1.000
_cell.length_b   1.000
_cell.length_c   1.000
_cell.angle_alpha   90.00
_cell.angle_beta   90.00
_cell.angle_gamma   90.00
#
_symmetry.space_group_name_H-M   'P 1'
#
loop_
_entity.id
_entity.type
_entity.pdbx_description
1 polymer ?
#
loop_
_entity_poly.entity_id
_entity_poly.type
_entity_poly.pdbx_seq_one_letter_code
_entity_poly.pdbx_strand_id
1 'polypeptide(L)'
;MFETKRIVNFIYKEIKEREEIVTHIQSIALWHKPIVSAISLLILEIIFAIFYFIKARQITVILSIIATFALLNIARNNFPAFFNKIFSFQIPQQEENASNRIRSPSELSAYFTTLLSFFFDVVGFIFLDPEATSIIRLSISGFLLLVSTVFCYLLGDFWIIYIVFHILFVIPGILLHPKVYTILFSNEEEPDGNSAQVPPNQIFPPSGGIKTPQTIDMSEHVDTIDTTLSEAPEKTEDEGKIENQ
;
A
#
# COMPACT_ATOMS: atom_id res chain seq x y z
N MET A 1 18.17 -5.92 -7.11
CA MET A 1 17.83 -4.51 -7.45
C MET A 1 17.07 -4.37 -8.78
N PHE A 2 17.33 -5.18 -9.82
CA PHE A 2 16.61 -5.12 -11.11
C PHE A 2 15.12 -5.50 -11.00
N GLU A 3 14.75 -6.40 -10.10
CA GLU A 3 13.36 -6.86 -9.93
C GLU A 3 12.46 -5.80 -9.28
N THR A 4 12.99 -5.02 -8.34
CA THR A 4 12.22 -3.97 -7.65
C THR A 4 11.69 -2.93 -8.65
N LYS A 5 12.54 -2.42 -9.56
CA LYS A 5 12.12 -1.45 -10.58
C LYS A 5 11.01 -1.98 -11.50
N ARG A 6 11.08 -3.27 -11.88
CA ARG A 6 10.02 -3.91 -12.69
C ARG A 6 8.70 -3.97 -11.93
N ILE A 7 8.75 -4.34 -10.65
CA ILE A 7 7.56 -4.40 -9.78
C ILE A 7 6.97 -2.99 -9.59
N VAL A 8 7.79 -1.97 -9.31
CA VAL A 8 7.31 -0.58 -9.18
C VAL A 8 6.60 -0.11 -10.44
N ASN A 9 7.23 -0.29 -11.60
CA ASN A 9 6.66 0.15 -12.87
C ASN A 9 5.36 -0.59 -13.20
N PHE A 10 5.28 -1.89 -12.87
CA PHE A 10 4.06 -2.67 -13.02
C PHE A 10 2.95 -2.14 -12.10
N ILE A 11 3.23 -1.95 -10.81
CA ILE A 11 2.27 -1.41 -9.84
C ILE A 11 1.78 -0.03 -10.26
N TYR A 12 2.69 0.88 -10.63
CA TYR A 12 2.35 2.22 -11.07
C TYR A 12 1.45 2.19 -12.31
N LYS A 13 1.79 1.35 -13.30
CA LYS A 13 0.99 1.20 -14.52
C LYS A 13 -0.43 0.72 -14.20
N GLU A 14 -0.56 -0.33 -13.38
CA GLU A 14 -1.87 -0.88 -12.98
C GLU A 14 -2.71 0.12 -12.18
N ILE A 15 -2.08 0.87 -11.26
CA ILE A 15 -2.77 1.91 -10.48
C ILE A 15 -3.23 3.04 -11.40
N LYS A 16 -2.37 3.48 -12.34
CA LYS A 16 -2.68 4.57 -13.27
C LYS A 16 -3.81 4.21 -14.23
N GLU A 17 -3.83 2.99 -14.78
CA GLU A 17 -4.92 2.51 -15.63
C GLU A 17 -6.27 2.46 -14.89
N ARG A 18 -6.24 2.43 -13.56
CA ARG A 18 -7.41 2.27 -12.68
C ARG A 18 -7.58 3.43 -11.70
N GLU A 19 -7.07 4.61 -12.05
CA GLU A 19 -6.99 5.77 -11.15
C GLU A 19 -8.34 6.10 -10.51
N GLU A 20 -9.43 6.14 -11.28
CA GLU A 20 -10.76 6.43 -10.75
C GLU A 20 -11.15 5.43 -9.65
N ILE A 21 -10.97 4.13 -9.85
CA ILE A 21 -11.33 3.11 -8.86
C ILE A 21 -10.44 3.23 -7.63
N VAL A 22 -9.15 3.44 -7.85
CA VAL A 22 -8.18 3.62 -6.78
C VAL A 22 -8.56 4.82 -5.91
N THR A 23 -8.95 5.94 -6.51
CA THR A 23 -9.43 7.13 -5.79
C THR A 23 -10.68 6.80 -4.97
N HIS A 24 -11.64 6.05 -5.52
CA HIS A 24 -12.83 5.63 -4.75
C HIS A 24 -12.47 4.67 -3.61
N ILE A 25 -11.60 3.67 -3.84
CA ILE A 25 -11.13 2.75 -2.79
C ILE A 25 -10.40 3.52 -1.69
N GLN A 26 -9.48 4.44 -2.05
CA GLN A 26 -8.80 5.28 -1.08
C GLN A 26 -9.80 6.11 -0.27
N SER A 27 -10.82 6.67 -0.90
CA SER A 27 -11.83 7.46 -0.19
C SER A 27 -12.65 6.63 0.81
N ILE A 28 -12.91 5.36 0.49
CA ILE A 28 -13.61 4.41 1.37
C ILE A 28 -12.67 4.02 2.52
N ALA A 29 -11.42 3.68 2.23
CA ALA A 29 -10.42 3.28 3.22
C ALA A 29 -10.06 4.41 4.20
N LEU A 30 -10.04 5.66 3.72
CA LEU A 30 -9.79 6.87 4.52
C LEU A 30 -11.06 7.45 5.16
N TRP A 31 -12.17 6.71 5.12
CA TRP A 31 -13.42 7.07 5.79
C TRP A 31 -14.03 8.42 5.39
N HIS A 32 -13.81 8.90 4.16
CA HIS A 32 -14.41 10.17 3.69
C HIS A 32 -15.94 10.12 3.62
N LYS A 33 -16.51 8.93 3.46
CA LYS A 33 -17.95 8.68 3.52
C LYS A 33 -18.20 7.59 4.55
N PRO A 34 -18.37 7.93 5.85
CA PRO A 34 -18.40 6.94 6.92
C PRO A 34 -19.50 5.90 6.76
N ILE A 35 -20.64 6.27 6.17
CA ILE A 35 -21.73 5.32 5.88
C ILE A 35 -21.31 4.29 4.84
N VAL A 36 -20.71 4.73 3.73
CA VAL A 36 -20.26 3.81 2.66
C VAL A 36 -19.12 2.94 3.19
N SER A 37 -18.15 3.52 3.90
CA SER A 37 -17.07 2.79 4.55
C SER A 37 -17.58 1.76 5.56
N ALA A 38 -18.57 2.10 6.38
CA ALA A 38 -19.19 1.18 7.32
C ALA A 38 -19.93 0.03 6.61
N ILE A 39 -20.65 0.30 5.52
CA ILE A 39 -21.30 -0.74 4.71
C ILE A 39 -20.26 -1.65 4.07
N SER A 40 -19.19 -1.09 3.48
CA SER A 40 -18.09 -1.87 2.91
C SER A 40 -17.40 -2.73 3.95
N LEU A 41 -17.15 -2.20 5.15
CA LEU A 41 -16.60 -2.95 6.27
C LEU A 41 -17.55 -4.07 6.70
N LEU A 42 -18.84 -3.79 6.86
CA LEU A 42 -19.84 -4.80 7.21
C LEU A 42 -19.88 -5.96 6.20
N ILE A 43 -19.80 -5.66 4.90
CA ILE A 43 -19.73 -6.69 3.86
C ILE A 43 -18.47 -7.55 4.02
N LEU A 44 -17.32 -6.93 4.29
CA LEU A 44 -16.06 -7.64 4.54
C LEU A 44 -16.14 -8.50 5.80
N GLU A 45 -16.73 -8.00 6.88
CA GLU A 45 -16.96 -8.76 8.11
C GLU A 45 -17.86 -9.97 7.87
N ILE A 46 -18.93 -9.83 7.06
CA ILE A 46 -19.79 -10.96 6.70
C ILE A 46 -18.99 -12.01 5.90
N ILE A 47 -18.13 -11.58 4.97
CA ILE A 47 -17.26 -12.50 4.20
C ILE A 47 -16.31 -13.25 5.15
N PHE A 48 -15.66 -12.55 6.08
CA PHE A 48 -14.81 -13.16 7.09
C PHE A 48 -15.59 -14.14 7.99
N ALA A 49 -16.79 -13.76 8.45
CA ALA A 49 -17.65 -14.65 9.23
C ALA A 49 -18.01 -15.92 8.46
N ILE A 50 -18.34 -15.81 7.17
CA ILE A 50 -18.61 -16.97 6.31
C ILE A 50 -17.37 -17.88 6.24
N PHE A 51 -16.17 -17.33 6.01
CA PHE A 51 -14.95 -18.13 5.98
C PHE A 51 -14.64 -18.81 7.31
N TYR A 52 -14.91 -18.12 8.42
CA TYR A 52 -14.78 -18.67 9.76
C TYR A 52 -15.69 -19.89 9.96
N PHE A 53 -16.98 -19.78 9.62
CA PHE A 53 -17.95 -20.87 9.80
C PHE A 53 -17.71 -22.06 8.87
N ILE A 54 -17.21 -21.83 7.65
CA ILE A 54 -16.88 -22.90 6.70
C ILE A 54 -15.62 -23.67 7.13
N LYS A 55 -14.88 -23.19 8.14
CA LYS A 55 -13.56 -23.71 8.54
C LYS A 55 -12.61 -23.77 7.33
N ALA A 56 -12.69 -22.76 6.47
CA ALA A 56 -11.86 -22.68 5.28
C ALA A 56 -10.38 -22.65 5.69
N ARG A 57 -9.55 -23.50 5.05
CA ARG A 57 -8.09 -23.41 5.22
C ARG A 57 -7.59 -22.09 4.66
N GLN A 58 -6.46 -21.58 5.15
CA GLN A 58 -5.88 -20.29 4.71
C GLN A 58 -5.74 -20.18 3.19
N ILE A 59 -5.31 -21.27 2.54
CA ILE A 59 -5.19 -21.32 1.07
C ILE A 59 -6.56 -21.10 0.40
N THR A 60 -7.63 -21.69 0.93
CA THR A 60 -8.99 -21.50 0.42
C THR A 60 -9.42 -20.04 0.61
N VAL A 61 -9.12 -19.40 1.74
CA VAL A 61 -9.43 -17.98 1.97
C VAL A 61 -8.70 -17.10 0.94
N ILE A 62 -7.40 -17.31 0.73
CA ILE A 62 -6.61 -16.55 -0.25
C ILE A 62 -7.17 -16.76 -1.67
N LEU A 63 -7.44 -18.02 -2.06
CA LEU A 63 -8.03 -18.34 -3.37
C LEU A 63 -9.41 -17.74 -3.54
N SER A 64 -10.25 -17.74 -2.50
CA SER A 64 -11.58 -17.12 -2.54
C SER A 64 -11.51 -15.60 -2.62
N ILE A 65 -10.52 -14.95 -2.00
CA ILE A 65 -10.26 -13.51 -2.19
C ILE A 65 -9.90 -13.24 -3.65
N ILE A 66 -8.96 -13.99 -4.23
CA ILE A 66 -8.58 -13.86 -5.65
C ILE A 66 -9.78 -14.08 -6.57
N ALA A 67 -10.56 -15.14 -6.33
CA ALA A 67 -11.77 -15.45 -7.10
C ALA A 67 -12.82 -14.34 -6.98
N THR A 68 -12.99 -13.75 -5.79
CA THR A 68 -13.90 -12.62 -5.57
C THR A 68 -13.45 -11.40 -6.38
N PHE A 69 -12.15 -11.07 -6.39
CA PHE A 69 -11.62 -9.99 -7.22
C PHE A 69 -11.84 -10.24 -8.71
N ALA A 70 -11.59 -11.46 -9.20
CA ALA A 70 -11.84 -11.82 -10.59
C ALA A 70 -13.34 -11.68 -10.94
N LEU A 71 -14.23 -12.17 -10.08
CA LEU A 71 -15.68 -12.06 -10.25
C LEU A 71 -16.14 -10.59 -10.23
N LEU A 72 -15.62 -9.76 -9.33
CA LEU A 72 -15.93 -8.33 -9.28
C LEU A 72 -15.47 -7.62 -10.56
N ASN A 73 -14.29 -7.97 -11.10
CA ASN A 73 -13.80 -7.42 -12.36
C ASN A 73 -14.69 -7.83 -13.54
N ILE A 74 -15.12 -9.09 -13.60
CA ILE A 74 -16.07 -9.58 -14.60
C ILE A 74 -17.41 -8.87 -14.45
N ALA A 75 -17.96 -8.79 -13.23
CA ALA A 75 -19.24 -8.14 -12.97
C ALA A 75 -19.20 -6.66 -13.37
N ARG A 76 -18.10 -5.95 -13.11
CA ARG A 76 -17.95 -4.55 -13.50
C ARG A 76 -17.97 -4.36 -15.01
N ASN A 77 -17.26 -5.21 -15.75
CA ASN A 77 -17.21 -5.12 -17.21
C ASN A 77 -18.59 -5.41 -17.84
N ASN A 78 -19.39 -6.28 -17.22
CA ASN A 78 -20.73 -6.63 -17.72
C ASN A 78 -21.83 -5.65 -17.24
N PHE A 79 -21.67 -5.03 -16.07
CA PHE A 79 -22.69 -4.17 -15.45
C PHE A 79 -22.15 -2.77 -15.07
N PRO A 80 -21.55 -2.01 -16.01
CA PRO A 80 -20.88 -0.75 -15.68
C PRO A 80 -21.82 0.28 -15.06
N ALA A 81 -23.09 0.36 -15.51
CA ALA A 81 -24.06 1.30 -14.97
C ALA A 81 -24.37 1.08 -13.48
N PHE A 82 -24.38 -0.18 -13.03
CA PHE A 82 -24.61 -0.52 -11.63
C PHE A 82 -23.45 -0.06 -10.74
N PHE A 83 -22.21 -0.40 -11.15
CA PHE A 83 -21.02 0.01 -10.41
C PHE A 83 -20.81 1.52 -10.44
N ASN A 84 -21.05 2.18 -11.58
CA ASN A 84 -20.98 3.63 -11.65
C ASN A 84 -21.98 4.28 -10.69
N LYS A 85 -23.19 3.73 -10.54
CA LYS A 85 -24.17 4.24 -9.57
C LYS A 85 -23.79 4.00 -8.12
N ILE A 86 -23.16 2.86 -7.80
CA ILE A 86 -22.67 2.57 -6.44
C ILE A 86 -21.50 3.49 -6.09
N PHE A 87 -20.63 3.76 -7.06
CA PHE A 87 -19.45 4.60 -6.88
C PHE A 87 -19.68 6.07 -7.22
N SER A 88 -20.87 6.51 -7.62
CA SER A 88 -21.13 7.91 -8.01
C SER A 88 -21.27 8.87 -6.82
N PHE A 89 -20.36 8.80 -5.86
CA PHE A 89 -20.36 9.72 -4.73
C PHE A 89 -19.34 10.83 -4.95
N GLN A 90 -19.72 12.06 -4.58
CA GLN A 90 -18.81 13.19 -4.64
C GLN A 90 -17.73 13.05 -3.56
N ILE A 91 -16.49 12.99 -4.00
CA ILE A 91 -15.31 13.04 -3.17
C ILE A 91 -15.12 14.50 -2.72
N PRO A 92 -15.08 14.78 -1.41
CA PRO A 92 -14.84 16.14 -0.94
C PRO A 92 -13.46 16.61 -1.40
N GLN A 93 -13.33 17.87 -1.83
CA GLN A 93 -12.02 18.49 -2.05
C GLN A 93 -11.27 18.58 -0.72
N GLN A 94 -9.99 18.27 -0.74
CA GLN A 94 -9.14 18.19 0.45
C GLN A 94 -7.93 19.10 0.29
N GLU A 95 -7.45 19.60 1.42
CA GLU A 95 -6.18 20.31 1.48
C GLU A 95 -5.03 19.35 1.15
N GLU A 96 -4.04 19.83 0.41
CA GLU A 96 -2.88 19.04 -0.04
C GLU A 96 -2.01 18.52 1.12
N ASN A 97 -2.18 19.07 2.33
CA ASN A 97 -1.45 18.66 3.53
C ASN A 97 -2.30 17.86 4.53
N ALA A 98 -3.56 17.54 4.19
CA ALA A 98 -4.42 16.76 5.10
C ALA A 98 -3.89 15.32 5.26
N SER A 99 -3.86 14.82 6.50
CA SER A 99 -3.36 13.47 6.83
C SER A 99 -4.17 12.35 6.14
N ASN A 100 -5.48 12.58 5.99
CA ASN A 100 -6.40 11.71 5.28
C ASN A 100 -6.58 12.07 3.80
N ARG A 101 -5.68 12.84 3.18
CA ARG A 101 -5.87 13.17 1.76
C ARG A 101 -5.81 11.94 0.86
N ILE A 102 -6.56 11.97 -0.23
CA ILE A 102 -6.40 11.01 -1.33
C ILE A 102 -5.05 11.28 -2.00
N ARG A 103 -4.25 10.22 -2.12
CA ARG A 103 -2.90 10.29 -2.68
C ARG A 103 -2.93 9.99 -4.17
N SER A 104 -2.03 10.65 -4.90
CA SER A 104 -1.89 10.44 -6.34
C SER A 104 -1.38 9.02 -6.65
N PRO A 105 -1.60 8.49 -7.87
CA PRO A 105 -1.09 7.19 -8.27
C PRO A 105 0.42 7.01 -8.06
N SER A 106 1.21 8.05 -8.31
CA SER A 106 2.67 8.03 -8.11
C SER A 106 3.03 7.88 -6.63
N GLU A 107 2.43 8.68 -5.75
CA GLU A 107 2.61 8.57 -4.30
C GLU A 107 2.21 7.19 -3.79
N LEU A 108 1.04 6.70 -4.21
CA LEU A 108 0.52 5.40 -3.77
C LEU A 108 1.42 4.25 -4.22
N SER A 109 1.93 4.31 -5.46
CA SER A 109 2.87 3.31 -5.97
C SER A 109 4.19 3.31 -5.21
N ALA A 110 4.68 4.49 -4.80
CA ALA A 110 5.87 4.61 -3.97
C ALA A 110 5.63 4.02 -2.58
N TYR A 111 4.50 4.34 -1.94
CA TYR A 111 4.09 3.75 -0.66
C TYR A 111 4.02 2.22 -0.71
N PHE A 112 3.34 1.66 -1.72
CA PHE A 112 3.25 0.20 -1.87
C PHE A 112 4.61 -0.43 -2.14
N THR A 113 5.47 0.23 -2.92
CA THR A 113 6.84 -0.23 -3.14
C THR A 113 7.62 -0.27 -1.84
N THR A 114 7.61 0.81 -1.05
CA THR A 114 8.31 0.87 0.24
C THR A 114 7.80 -0.19 1.20
N LEU A 115 6.49 -0.37 1.27
CA LEU A 115 5.88 -1.41 2.10
C LEU A 115 6.34 -2.81 1.66
N LEU A 116 6.31 -3.09 0.36
CA LEU A 116 6.71 -4.37 -0.20
C LEU A 116 8.21 -4.65 0.01
N SER A 117 9.06 -3.64 -0.17
CA SER A 117 10.49 -3.71 0.13
C SER A 117 10.73 -4.02 1.60
N PHE A 118 10.06 -3.30 2.52
CA PHE A 118 10.15 -3.59 3.95
C PHE A 118 9.74 -5.02 4.28
N PHE A 119 8.64 -5.52 3.70
CA PHE A 119 8.21 -6.91 3.91
C PHE A 119 9.23 -7.92 3.36
N PHE A 120 9.78 -7.69 2.17
CA PHE A 120 10.82 -8.57 1.62
C PHE A 120 12.10 -8.53 2.45
N ASP A 121 12.49 -7.38 2.98
CA ASP A 121 13.66 -7.25 3.86
C ASP A 121 13.43 -8.00 5.18
N VAL A 122 12.24 -7.88 5.79
CA VAL A 122 11.87 -8.60 7.01
C VAL A 122 11.83 -10.10 6.78
N VAL A 123 11.16 -10.57 5.72
CA VAL A 123 11.12 -12.00 5.36
C VAL A 123 12.53 -12.50 5.02
N GLY A 124 13.30 -11.69 4.31
CA GLY A 124 14.70 -11.93 3.96
C GLY A 124 15.55 -12.17 5.20
N PHE A 125 15.47 -11.25 6.15
CA PHE A 125 16.18 -11.29 7.43
C PHE A 125 15.81 -12.50 8.29
N ILE A 126 14.53 -12.88 8.32
CA ILE A 126 14.02 -13.97 9.17
C ILE A 126 14.26 -15.35 8.55
N PHE A 127 14.13 -15.50 7.23
CA PHE A 127 14.00 -16.80 6.57
C PHE A 127 15.00 -17.11 5.45
N LEU A 128 15.61 -16.11 4.79
CA LEU A 128 16.30 -16.31 3.50
C LEU A 128 17.81 -16.06 3.54
N ASP A 129 18.39 -15.79 4.70
CA ASP A 129 19.84 -15.64 4.86
C ASP A 129 20.43 -16.87 5.59
N PRO A 130 20.68 -17.98 4.86
CA PRO A 130 21.21 -19.22 5.43
C PRO A 130 22.67 -19.09 5.90
N GLU A 131 23.40 -18.07 5.44
CA GLU A 131 24.81 -17.87 5.77
C GLU A 131 24.99 -17.05 7.07
N ALA A 132 24.02 -16.21 7.42
CA ALA A 132 24.00 -15.52 8.71
C ALA A 132 23.55 -16.44 9.86
N THR A 133 24.41 -17.39 10.20
CA THR A 133 24.30 -18.35 11.31
C THR A 133 24.45 -17.69 12.70
N SER A 134 23.73 -16.59 12.93
CA SER A 134 23.65 -15.96 14.24
C SER A 134 22.64 -16.70 15.12
N ILE A 135 23.09 -17.19 16.27
CA ILE A 135 22.22 -17.81 17.29
C ILE A 135 21.06 -16.90 17.70
N ILE A 136 21.26 -15.58 17.62
CA ILE A 136 20.23 -14.57 17.88
C ILE A 136 19.12 -14.66 16.83
N ARG A 137 19.47 -14.73 15.53
CA ARG A 137 18.47 -14.88 14.46
C ARG A 137 17.72 -16.19 14.58
N LEU A 138 18.43 -17.30 14.84
CA LEU A 138 17.78 -18.61 15.07
C LEU A 138 16.82 -18.57 16.26
N SER A 139 17.21 -17.92 17.36
CA SER A 139 16.36 -17.76 18.55
C SER A 139 15.13 -16.90 18.27
N ILE A 140 15.30 -15.78 17.54
CA ILE A 140 14.18 -14.92 17.13
C ILE A 140 13.23 -15.67 16.19
N SER A 141 13.73 -16.31 15.15
CA SER A 141 12.91 -17.08 14.20
C SER A 141 12.20 -18.25 14.88
N GLY A 142 12.89 -18.98 15.75
CA GLY A 142 12.31 -20.08 16.54
C GLY A 142 11.24 -19.58 17.52
N PHE A 143 11.46 -18.45 18.18
CA PHE A 143 10.48 -17.82 19.06
C PHE A 143 9.25 -17.33 18.28
N LEU A 144 9.44 -16.64 17.16
CA LEU A 144 8.35 -16.19 16.29
C LEU A 144 7.54 -17.38 15.74
N LEU A 145 8.21 -18.46 15.34
CA LEU A 145 7.56 -19.68 14.89
C LEU A 145 6.77 -20.36 16.02
N LEU A 146 7.32 -20.42 17.23
CA LEU A 146 6.65 -20.96 18.41
C LEU A 146 5.41 -20.13 18.77
N VAL A 147 5.55 -18.81 18.87
CA VAL A 147 4.44 -17.89 19.16
C VAL A 147 3.36 -18.01 18.09
N SER A 148 3.74 -18.00 16.81
CA SER A 148 2.82 -18.20 15.70
C SER A 148 2.09 -19.55 15.79
N THR A 149 2.81 -20.62 16.13
CA THR A 149 2.23 -21.97 16.28
C THR A 149 1.24 -22.03 17.44
N VAL A 150 1.60 -21.52 18.62
CA VAL A 150 0.70 -21.46 19.78
C VAL A 150 -0.53 -20.60 19.47
N PHE A 151 -0.34 -19.47 18.79
CA PHE A 151 -1.42 -18.60 18.36
C PHE A 151 -2.36 -19.29 17.37
N CYS A 152 -1.84 -19.89 16.30
CA CYS A 152 -2.61 -20.69 15.33
C CYS A 152 -3.35 -21.83 16.00
N TYR A 153 -2.72 -22.51 16.96
CA TYR A 153 -3.34 -23.64 17.66
C TYR A 153 -4.51 -23.20 18.54
N LEU A 154 -4.35 -22.10 19.30
CA LEU A 154 -5.35 -21.65 20.26
C LEU A 154 -6.50 -20.90 19.60
N LEU A 155 -6.19 -19.98 18.70
CA LEU A 155 -7.18 -19.09 18.10
C LEU A 155 -7.67 -19.64 16.76
N GLY A 156 -6.80 -20.35 16.04
CA GLY A 156 -7.05 -20.78 14.67
C GLY A 156 -6.43 -19.81 13.66
N ASP A 157 -6.00 -20.39 12.55
CA ASP A 157 -5.38 -19.71 11.40
C ASP A 157 -6.16 -18.50 10.84
N PHE A 158 -7.48 -18.50 11.02
CA PHE A 158 -8.37 -17.44 10.60
C PHE A 158 -8.05 -16.09 11.28
N TRP A 159 -7.78 -16.11 12.59
CA TRP A 159 -7.60 -14.87 13.35
C TRP A 159 -6.34 -14.12 12.97
N ILE A 160 -5.29 -14.81 12.52
CA ILE A 160 -4.08 -14.16 12.02
C ILE A 160 -4.42 -13.29 10.82
N ILE A 161 -5.09 -13.86 9.82
CA ILE A 161 -5.47 -13.12 8.60
C ILE A 161 -6.42 -11.98 8.96
N TYR A 162 -7.40 -12.23 9.83
CA TYR A 162 -8.36 -11.24 10.29
C TYR A 162 -7.68 -10.04 10.98
N ILE A 163 -6.78 -10.30 11.93
CA ILE A 163 -6.05 -9.27 12.68
C ILE A 163 -5.12 -8.50 11.76
N VAL A 164 -4.35 -9.18 10.91
CA VAL A 164 -3.44 -8.54 9.95
C VAL A 164 -4.24 -7.64 9.00
N PHE A 165 -5.38 -8.10 8.51
CA PHE A 165 -6.27 -7.28 7.68
C PHE A 165 -6.70 -6.00 8.41
N HIS A 166 -7.15 -6.11 9.66
CA HIS A 166 -7.60 -4.96 10.44
C HIS A 166 -6.48 -3.96 10.75
N ILE A 167 -5.29 -4.46 11.11
CA ILE A 167 -4.12 -3.62 11.40
C ILE A 167 -3.65 -2.88 10.15
N LEU A 168 -3.67 -3.52 8.98
CA LEU A 168 -3.16 -2.91 7.76
C LEU A 168 -4.18 -2.00 7.07
N PHE A 169 -5.46 -2.34 7.08
CA PHE A 169 -6.48 -1.66 6.26
C PHE A 169 -7.49 -0.85 7.07
N VAL A 170 -7.90 -1.30 8.25
CA VAL A 170 -9.00 -0.68 9.01
C VAL A 170 -8.47 0.37 9.99
N ILE A 171 -7.50 -0.02 10.82
CA ILE A 171 -6.95 0.82 11.88
C ILE A 171 -6.32 2.12 11.33
N PRO A 172 -5.46 2.08 10.29
CA PRO A 172 -4.85 3.30 9.76
C PRO A 172 -5.90 4.27 9.22
N GLY A 173 -6.94 3.77 8.57
CA GLY A 173 -8.05 4.58 8.07
C GLY A 173 -8.81 5.32 9.19
N ILE A 174 -9.05 4.65 10.31
CA ILE A 174 -9.72 5.24 11.49
C ILE A 174 -8.80 6.27 12.17
N LEU A 175 -7.53 5.94 12.38
CA LEU A 175 -6.57 6.81 13.06
C LEU A 175 -6.27 8.09 12.26
N LEU A 176 -6.27 8.00 10.93
CA LEU A 176 -6.07 9.15 10.06
C LEU A 176 -7.33 10.02 9.93
N HIS A 177 -8.49 9.59 10.40
CA HIS A 177 -9.71 10.37 10.30
C HIS A 177 -9.57 11.67 11.12
N PRO A 178 -9.85 12.87 10.55
CA PRO A 178 -9.55 14.16 11.19
C PRO A 178 -10.10 14.29 12.61
N LYS A 179 -11.35 13.86 12.83
CA LYS A 179 -11.97 13.90 14.17
C LYS A 179 -11.27 13.01 15.19
N VAL A 180 -10.78 11.85 14.76
CA VAL A 180 -10.08 10.89 15.64
C VAL A 180 -8.68 11.41 15.92
N TYR A 181 -7.99 11.88 14.88
CA TYR A 181 -6.68 12.49 14.99
C TYR A 181 -6.70 13.68 15.96
N THR A 182 -7.67 14.59 15.85
CA THR A 182 -7.79 15.72 16.79
C THR A 182 -8.04 15.26 18.22
N ILE A 183 -8.87 14.23 18.44
CA ILE A 183 -9.13 13.72 19.79
C ILE A 183 -7.87 13.08 20.41
N LEU A 184 -7.09 12.36 19.60
CA LEU A 184 -5.91 11.63 20.06
C LEU A 184 -4.69 12.54 20.25
N PHE A 185 -4.55 13.59 19.43
CA PHE A 185 -3.32 14.38 19.35
C PHE A 185 -3.50 15.87 19.65
N SER A 186 -4.73 16.39 19.81
CA SER A 186 -4.96 17.83 20.11
C SER A 186 -5.22 18.13 21.59
N ASN A 187 -5.04 17.16 22.50
CA ASN A 187 -5.18 17.39 23.94
C ASN A 187 -3.93 18.00 24.61
N GLU A 188 -2.92 18.46 23.85
CA GLU A 188 -1.66 18.94 24.46
C GLU A 188 -1.53 20.45 24.64
N GLU A 189 -2.43 21.30 24.15
CA GLU A 189 -2.37 22.75 24.45
C GLU A 189 -3.76 23.37 24.55
N GLU A 190 -4.48 23.11 25.65
CA GLU A 190 -5.25 24.23 26.23
C GLU A 190 -4.20 25.15 26.86
N PRO A 191 -3.96 26.37 26.34
CA PRO A 191 -3.17 27.33 27.07
C PRO A 191 -3.91 27.57 28.38
N ASP A 192 -3.32 27.13 29.49
CA ASP A 192 -3.74 27.53 30.82
C ASP A 192 -4.06 29.02 30.76
N GLY A 193 -5.33 29.36 31.05
CA GLY A 193 -5.93 30.69 30.94
C GLY A 193 -5.32 31.76 31.85
N ASN A 194 -4.04 31.61 32.21
CA ASN A 194 -3.23 32.51 33.00
C ASN A 194 -1.96 33.02 32.29
N SER A 195 -1.79 32.76 30.99
CA SER A 195 -0.69 33.38 30.24
C SER A 195 -1.03 34.84 29.94
N ALA A 196 -0.34 35.71 30.67
CA ALA A 196 -0.37 37.17 30.62
C ALA A 196 -0.56 37.74 29.21
N GLN A 197 -1.39 38.79 29.14
CA GLN A 197 -1.50 39.70 28.00
C GLN A 197 -0.10 40.09 27.50
N VAL A 198 0.30 39.58 26.34
CA VAL A 198 1.46 40.09 25.62
C VAL A 198 1.10 41.50 25.13
N PRO A 199 1.87 42.55 25.51
CA PRO A 199 1.55 43.91 25.14
C PRO A 199 1.62 44.13 23.62
N PRO A 200 0.82 45.04 23.04
CA PRO A 200 0.52 45.07 21.59
C PRO A 200 1.63 45.65 20.70
N ASN A 201 2.90 45.63 21.11
CA ASN A 201 3.92 46.47 20.47
C ASN A 201 5.32 45.83 20.37
N GLN A 202 5.41 44.55 20.00
CA GLN A 202 6.67 44.01 19.48
C GLN A 202 6.64 43.97 17.96
N ILE A 203 7.24 45.02 17.38
CA ILE A 203 7.65 45.11 15.99
C ILE A 203 8.60 43.94 15.73
N PHE A 204 8.15 42.95 14.95
CA PHE A 204 9.03 41.90 14.46
C PHE A 204 10.12 42.53 13.58
N PRO A 205 11.41 42.20 13.77
CA PRO A 205 12.42 42.52 12.78
C PRO A 205 12.09 41.78 11.47
N PRO A 206 12.43 42.36 10.30
CA PRO A 206 12.18 41.73 9.02
C PRO A 206 12.87 40.37 8.97
N SER A 207 12.07 39.32 8.81
CA SER A 207 12.55 37.95 8.58
C SER A 207 13.53 37.97 7.41
N GLY A 208 14.80 37.73 7.71
CA GLY A 208 15.81 37.44 6.70
C GLY A 208 15.30 36.32 5.80
N GLY A 209 15.46 36.51 4.49
CA GLY A 209 14.91 35.65 3.46
C GLY A 209 15.25 34.19 3.68
N ILE A 210 14.23 33.39 4.00
CA ILE A 210 14.25 31.96 3.79
C ILE A 210 14.27 31.79 2.28
N LYS A 211 15.44 31.41 1.75
CA LYS A 211 15.57 30.99 0.35
C LYS A 211 14.62 29.81 0.15
N THR A 212 13.64 30.01 -0.72
CA THR A 212 12.77 28.98 -1.26
C THR A 212 13.64 27.78 -1.67
N PRO A 213 13.32 26.55 -1.25
CA PRO A 213 13.91 25.37 -1.85
C PRO A 213 13.66 25.44 -3.35
N GLN A 214 14.72 25.40 -4.15
CA GLN A 214 14.60 25.26 -5.59
C GLN A 214 13.74 24.03 -5.87
N THR A 215 12.61 24.25 -6.54
CA THR A 215 11.87 23.23 -7.26
C THR A 215 12.87 22.57 -8.19
N ILE A 216 13.27 21.33 -7.88
CA ILE A 216 14.01 20.49 -8.81
C ILE A 216 13.02 20.18 -9.93
N ASP A 217 13.16 20.92 -11.02
CA ASP A 217 12.48 20.65 -12.27
C ASP A 217 12.98 19.30 -12.80
N MET A 218 12.14 18.27 -12.66
CA MET A 218 12.41 16.94 -13.20
C MET A 218 12.08 16.83 -14.70
N SER A 219 11.78 17.93 -15.40
CA SER A 219 11.41 17.87 -16.82
C SER A 219 12.57 17.84 -17.81
N GLU A 220 13.84 17.91 -17.38
CA GLU A 220 14.98 18.11 -18.30
C GLU A 220 16.07 17.03 -18.26
N HIS A 221 15.69 15.76 -18.05
CA HIS A 221 16.58 14.63 -18.32
C HIS A 221 15.83 13.47 -19.00
N VAL A 222 15.34 13.75 -20.21
CA VAL A 222 15.11 12.75 -21.26
C VAL A 222 15.98 13.12 -22.45
N ASP A 223 17.30 13.13 -22.23
CA ASP A 223 18.25 13.09 -23.33
C ASP A 223 18.40 11.64 -23.79
N THR A 224 17.80 11.40 -24.96
CA THR A 224 18.46 10.71 -26.08
C THR A 224 19.21 9.43 -25.72
N ILE A 225 18.48 8.33 -25.55
CA ILE A 225 19.05 6.99 -25.74
C ILE A 225 19.24 6.80 -27.24
N ASP A 226 20.49 7.02 -27.66
CA ASP A 226 21.01 6.67 -28.97
C ASP A 226 20.63 5.22 -29.32
N THR A 227 19.86 5.09 -30.40
CA THR A 227 19.49 3.79 -30.98
C THR A 227 20.60 3.40 -31.96
N THR A 228 21.72 2.94 -31.44
CA THR A 228 22.80 2.31 -32.22
C THR A 228 23.30 1.04 -31.53
N LEU A 229 22.46 0.00 -31.54
CA LEU A 229 22.93 -1.40 -31.58
C LEU A 229 22.64 -1.89 -33.01
N SER A 230 23.60 -1.80 -33.92
CA SER A 230 24.60 -2.83 -34.17
C SER A 230 23.95 -4.16 -34.53
N GLU A 231 23.66 -4.32 -35.83
CA GLU A 231 23.41 -5.60 -36.48
C GLU A 231 24.54 -6.58 -36.12
N ALA A 232 24.16 -7.72 -35.53
CA ALA A 232 25.05 -8.86 -35.38
C ALA A 232 24.95 -9.71 -36.66
N PRO A 233 26.07 -10.12 -37.27
CA PRO A 233 26.05 -10.93 -38.47
C PRO A 233 25.61 -12.37 -38.14
N GLU A 234 24.64 -12.82 -38.94
CA GLU A 234 24.16 -14.20 -39.05
C GLU A 234 25.32 -15.12 -39.43
N LYS A 235 25.78 -15.94 -38.48
CA LYS A 235 26.65 -17.08 -38.76
C LYS A 235 25.77 -18.26 -39.15
N THR A 236 25.74 -18.56 -40.44
CA THR A 236 25.25 -19.83 -40.97
C THR A 236 26.26 -20.92 -40.59
N GLU A 237 25.88 -21.83 -39.69
CA GLU A 237 26.63 -23.06 -39.44
C GLU A 237 26.36 -24.07 -40.56
N ASP A 238 27.45 -24.47 -41.20
CA ASP A 238 27.53 -25.47 -42.25
C ASP A 238 27.51 -26.86 -41.57
N GLU A 239 26.39 -27.59 -41.66
CA GLU A 239 26.31 -28.97 -41.20
C GLU A 239 27.09 -29.90 -42.14
N GLY A 240 28.31 -30.21 -41.74
CA GLY A 240 29.12 -31.28 -42.29
C GLY A 240 28.45 -32.64 -42.08
N LYS A 241 28.02 -33.25 -43.19
CA LYS A 241 27.52 -34.63 -43.25
C LYS A 241 28.71 -35.59 -43.21
N ILE A 242 28.92 -36.22 -42.05
CA ILE A 242 29.91 -37.29 -41.87
C ILE A 242 29.36 -38.59 -42.46
N GLU A 243 30.10 -39.07 -43.45
CA GLU A 243 30.07 -40.40 -44.06
C GLU A 243 30.48 -41.45 -43.01
N ASN A 244 29.77 -42.58 -42.93
CA ASN A 244 30.35 -43.80 -42.38
C ASN A 244 29.78 -45.04 -43.08
N GLN A 245 30.73 -45.92 -43.39
CA GLN A 245 30.65 -47.25 -44.01
C GLN A 245 29.90 -48.27 -43.15
#